data_AF-E4N4M4-F1
#
_entry.id   AF-E4N4M4-F1
#
_cell.length_a   1.000
_cell.length_b   1.000
_cell.length_c   1.000
_cell.angle_alpha   90.00
_cell.angle_beta   90.00
_cell.angle_gamma   90.00
#
_symmetry.space_group_name_H-M   'P 1'
#
loop_
_entity.id
_entity.type
_entity.pdbx_description
1 polymer ?
#
loop_
_entity_poly.entity_id
_entity_poly.type
_entity_poly.pdbx_seq_one_letter_code
_entity_poly.pdbx_strand_id
1 'polypeptide(L)'
;MREPGYYRDLANDSSDPAVLHELAACPYPFVQHAVAANPCTPPAALRELAELCGLVPHDRSPWNDNRLLLLLARHPAADRRVLAAAVAAAVAAATVRLAAGTRPYAAVLALADRPELPPEELRALGRLPGASARLRGGLRRVLDGRG
;
A
#
# COMPACT_ATOMS: atom_id res chain seq x y z
N MET A 1 -9.60 -28.47 -2.88
CA MET A 1 -9.25 -27.04 -2.78
C MET A 1 -8.95 -26.77 -1.30
N ARG A 2 -7.83 -26.11 -0.95
CA ARG A 2 -7.58 -25.77 0.46
C ARG A 2 -8.47 -24.59 0.86
N GLU A 3 -8.90 -24.56 2.11
CA GLU A 3 -9.75 -23.48 2.64
C GLU A 3 -9.02 -22.13 2.61
N PRO A 4 -9.72 -21.00 2.37
CA PRO A 4 -9.08 -19.69 2.31
C PRO A 4 -8.28 -19.32 3.58
N GLY A 5 -8.70 -19.82 4.75
CA GLY A 5 -7.98 -19.62 6.02
C GLY A 5 -6.58 -20.24 6.04
N TYR A 6 -6.39 -21.39 5.38
CA TYR A 6 -5.08 -22.05 5.27
C TYR A 6 -4.02 -21.14 4.66
N TYR A 7 -4.37 -20.42 3.58
CA TYR A 7 -3.41 -19.54 2.90
C TYR A 7 -3.05 -18.32 3.73
N ARG A 8 -3.98 -17.83 4.57
CA ARG A 8 -3.71 -16.74 5.49
C ARG A 8 -2.73 -17.17 6.57
N ASP A 9 -2.95 -18.34 7.16
CA ASP A 9 -2.09 -18.86 8.22
C ASP A 9 -0.70 -19.18 7.65
N LEU A 10 -0.63 -19.76 6.45
CA LEU A 10 0.63 -19.94 5.71
C LEU A 10 1.35 -18.60 5.43
N ALA A 11 0.62 -17.56 5.05
CA ALA A 11 1.20 -16.23 4.82
C ALA A 11 1.72 -15.59 6.12
N ASN A 12 1.11 -15.87 7.27
CA ASN A 12 1.56 -15.33 8.56
C ASN A 12 2.82 -16.04 9.06
N ASP A 13 2.88 -17.36 8.90
CA ASP A 13 3.89 -18.20 9.55
C ASP A 13 5.10 -18.50 8.66
N SER A 14 4.97 -18.32 7.34
CA SER A 14 6.06 -18.61 6.41
C SER A 14 7.21 -17.60 6.53
N SER A 15 8.43 -18.12 6.60
CA SER A 15 9.66 -17.36 6.37
C SER A 15 10.26 -17.60 4.97
N ASP A 16 9.60 -18.41 4.13
CA ASP A 16 10.05 -18.74 2.77
C ASP A 16 9.63 -17.65 1.78
N PRO A 17 10.58 -16.92 1.16
CA PRO A 17 10.27 -15.87 0.20
C PRO A 17 9.49 -16.37 -1.02
N ALA A 18 9.71 -17.61 -1.47
CA ALA A 18 9.04 -18.17 -2.64
C ALA A 18 7.55 -18.41 -2.34
N VAL A 19 7.26 -18.95 -1.15
CA VAL A 19 5.87 -19.14 -0.69
C VAL A 19 5.15 -17.80 -0.55
N LEU A 20 5.78 -16.80 0.05
CA LEU A 20 5.18 -15.47 0.21
C LEU A 20 4.95 -14.77 -1.12
N HIS A 21 5.83 -14.99 -2.10
CA HIS A 21 5.66 -14.50 -3.46
C HIS A 21 4.47 -15.16 -4.17
N GLU A 22 4.34 -16.48 -4.10
CA GLU A 22 3.17 -17.18 -4.67
C GLU A 22 1.85 -16.70 -4.03
N LEU A 23 1.85 -16.52 -2.72
CA LEU A 23 0.67 -16.04 -1.97
C LEU A 23 0.30 -14.58 -2.28
N ALA A 24 1.22 -13.76 -2.82
CA ALA A 24 0.91 -12.41 -3.26
C ALA A 24 -0.13 -12.39 -4.40
N ALA A 25 -0.13 -13.42 -5.26
CA ALA A 25 -1.10 -13.59 -6.33
C ALA A 25 -2.45 -14.19 -5.87
N CYS A 26 -2.59 -14.52 -4.58
CA CYS A 26 -3.83 -15.08 -4.04
C CYS A 26 -4.99 -14.08 -4.22
N PRO A 27 -6.18 -14.51 -4.69
CA PRO A 27 -7.30 -13.60 -4.96
C PRO A 27 -7.94 -13.05 -3.68
N TYR A 28 -7.64 -13.61 -2.52
CA TYR A 28 -8.26 -13.24 -1.25
C TYR A 28 -7.60 -12.00 -0.62
N PRO A 29 -8.34 -10.90 -0.42
CA PRO A 29 -7.78 -9.67 0.13
C PRO A 29 -7.06 -9.84 1.46
N PHE A 30 -7.57 -10.70 2.35
CA PHE A 30 -6.99 -10.94 3.66
C PHE A 30 -5.70 -11.77 3.61
N VAL A 31 -5.49 -12.60 2.58
CA VAL A 31 -4.22 -13.31 2.35
C VAL A 31 -3.17 -12.31 1.89
N GLN A 32 -3.51 -11.44 0.94
CA GLN A 32 -2.63 -10.36 0.49
C GLN A 32 -2.25 -9.40 1.64
N HIS A 33 -3.17 -9.12 2.58
CA HIS A 33 -2.85 -8.38 3.80
C HIS A 33 -1.88 -9.12 4.71
N ALA A 34 -2.03 -10.44 4.88
CA ALA A 34 -1.09 -11.25 5.66
C ALA A 34 0.31 -11.24 5.03
N VAL A 35 0.39 -11.42 3.70
CA VAL A 35 1.65 -11.33 2.95
C VAL A 35 2.29 -9.96 3.14
N ALA A 36 1.56 -8.85 2.94
CA ALA A 36 2.11 -7.51 3.15
C ALA A 36 2.41 -7.14 4.60
N ALA A 37 1.91 -7.89 5.58
CA ALA A 37 2.23 -7.70 7.00
C ALA A 37 3.42 -8.56 7.45
N ASN A 38 3.75 -9.63 6.71
CA ASN A 38 4.83 -10.54 7.06
C ASN A 38 6.19 -9.90 6.73
N PRO A 39 7.06 -9.64 7.73
CA PRO A 39 8.35 -8.98 7.54
C PRO A 39 9.33 -9.74 6.65
N CYS A 40 9.14 -11.05 6.47
CA CYS A 40 9.94 -11.88 5.56
C CYS A 40 9.53 -11.73 4.09
N THR A 41 8.44 -11.01 3.80
CA THR A 41 7.96 -10.85 2.43
C THR A 41 8.96 -10.06 1.59
N PRO A 42 9.43 -10.62 0.46
CA PRO A 42 10.46 -10.00 -0.34
C PRO A 42 9.92 -8.77 -1.09
N PRO A 43 10.79 -7.79 -1.42
CA PRO A 43 10.40 -6.58 -2.16
C PRO A 43 9.65 -6.86 -3.47
N ALA A 44 10.02 -7.94 -4.18
CA ALA A 44 9.35 -8.32 -5.43
C ALA A 44 7.85 -8.61 -5.22
N ALA A 45 7.51 -9.38 -4.18
CA ALA A 45 6.13 -9.69 -3.84
C ALA A 45 5.35 -8.45 -3.36
N LEU A 46 5.98 -7.59 -2.56
CA LEU A 46 5.38 -6.31 -2.13
C LEU A 46 5.08 -5.39 -3.32
N ARG A 47 5.96 -5.37 -4.32
CA ARG A 47 5.76 -4.58 -5.55
C ARG A 47 4.57 -5.09 -6.35
N GLU A 48 4.44 -6.40 -6.52
CA GLU A 48 3.29 -6.99 -7.22
C GLU A 48 1.98 -6.66 -6.50
N LEU A 49 1.97 -6.73 -5.17
CA LEU A 49 0.82 -6.30 -4.36
C LEU A 49 0.46 -4.83 -4.58
N ALA A 50 1.47 -3.95 -4.68
CA ALA A 50 1.27 -2.53 -4.96
C ALA A 50 0.70 -2.29 -6.37
N GLU A 51 1.25 -2.97 -7.38
CA GLU A 51 0.80 -2.90 -8.77
C GLU A 51 -0.65 -3.40 -8.90
N LEU A 52 -0.99 -4.54 -8.28
CA LEU A 52 -2.36 -5.08 -8.22
C LEU A 52 -3.35 -4.08 -7.63
N CYS A 53 -2.98 -3.37 -6.54
CA CYS A 53 -3.82 -2.33 -5.94
C CYS A 53 -4.14 -1.16 -6.88
N GLY A 54 -3.26 -0.87 -7.85
CA GLY A 54 -3.41 0.25 -8.79
C GLY A 54 -4.25 -0.07 -10.03
N LEU A 55 -4.52 -1.35 -10.30
CA LEU A 55 -5.29 -1.78 -11.46
C LEU A 55 -6.80 -1.55 -11.27
N VAL A 56 -7.48 -1.09 -12.32
CA VAL A 56 -8.94 -0.85 -12.34
C VAL A 56 -9.55 -1.52 -13.59
N PRO A 57 -10.72 -2.19 -13.52
CA PRO A 57 -11.51 -2.47 -12.31
C PRO A 57 -10.89 -3.60 -11.49
N HIS A 58 -10.84 -3.42 -10.17
CA HIS A 58 -10.57 -4.50 -9.23
C HIS A 58 -11.78 -4.64 -8.32
N ASP A 59 -12.23 -5.88 -8.11
CA ASP A 59 -13.34 -6.28 -7.23
C ASP A 59 -13.00 -6.09 -5.72
N ARG A 60 -12.02 -5.23 -5.42
CA ARG A 60 -11.61 -4.93 -4.05
C ARG A 60 -12.31 -3.68 -3.55
N SER A 61 -12.96 -3.84 -2.39
CA SER A 61 -13.45 -2.69 -1.62
C SER A 61 -12.30 -1.70 -1.35
N PRO A 62 -12.55 -0.37 -1.46
CA PRO A 62 -11.55 0.65 -1.15
C PRO A 62 -10.93 0.51 0.25
N TRP A 63 -11.65 -0.10 1.20
CA TRP A 63 -11.12 -0.40 2.53
C TRP A 63 -9.95 -1.40 2.48
N ASN A 64 -10.05 -2.44 1.66
CA ASN A 64 -9.00 -3.44 1.51
C ASN A 64 -7.76 -2.86 0.84
N ASP A 65 -7.94 -2.02 -0.17
CA ASP A 65 -6.82 -1.34 -0.83
C ASP A 65 -6.15 -0.33 0.09
N ASN A 66 -6.91 0.49 0.82
CA ASN A 66 -6.35 1.43 1.79
C ASN A 66 -5.54 0.70 2.88
N ARG A 67 -6.01 -0.45 3.34
CA ARG A 67 -5.27 -1.28 4.31
C ARG A 67 -4.01 -1.87 3.70
N LEU A 68 -4.06 -2.40 2.46
CA LEU A 68 -2.88 -2.94 1.80
C LEU A 68 -1.82 -1.85 1.57
N LEU A 69 -2.22 -0.68 1.05
CA LEU A 69 -1.32 0.45 0.86
C LEU A 69 -0.65 0.90 2.17
N LEU A 70 -1.38 0.86 3.29
CA LEU A 70 -0.82 1.19 4.60
C LEU A 70 0.23 0.17 5.06
N LEU A 71 -0.03 -1.13 4.83
CA LEU A 71 0.92 -2.20 5.15
C LEU A 71 2.20 -2.06 4.32
N LEU A 72 2.05 -1.88 3.00
CA LEU A 72 3.17 -1.66 2.08
C LEU A 72 4.01 -0.43 2.47
N ALA A 73 3.35 0.68 2.81
CA ALA A 73 4.03 1.91 3.22
C ALA A 73 4.82 1.77 4.53
N ARG A 74 4.45 0.82 5.40
CA ARG A 74 5.10 0.56 6.70
C ARG A 74 6.06 -0.62 6.66
N HIS A 75 6.10 -1.35 5.55
CA HIS A 75 6.83 -2.61 5.50
C HIS A 75 8.35 -2.36 5.58
N PRO A 76 9.09 -3.06 6.47
CA PRO A 76 10.52 -2.81 6.64
C PRO A 76 11.33 -3.15 5.40
N ALA A 77 10.91 -4.15 4.61
CA ALA A 77 11.56 -4.53 3.35
C ALA A 77 11.05 -3.74 2.13
N ALA A 78 10.18 -2.73 2.28
CA ALA A 78 9.73 -1.94 1.14
C ALA A 78 10.84 -1.00 0.67
N ASP A 79 11.47 -1.35 -0.46
CA ASP A 79 12.47 -0.52 -1.11
C ASP A 79 11.83 0.65 -1.88
N ARG A 80 12.67 1.50 -2.48
CA ARG A 80 12.21 2.65 -3.28
C ARG A 80 11.22 2.26 -4.38
N ARG A 81 11.39 1.10 -5.03
CA ARG A 81 10.53 0.66 -6.15
C ARG A 81 9.17 0.23 -5.62
N VAL A 82 9.12 -0.51 -4.52
CA VAL A 82 7.87 -0.87 -3.82
C VAL A 82 7.12 0.39 -3.42
N LEU A 83 7.81 1.33 -2.79
CA LEU A 83 7.21 2.57 -2.32
C LEU A 83 6.73 3.46 -3.47
N ALA A 84 7.46 3.51 -4.59
CA ALA A 84 7.02 4.20 -5.80
C ALA A 84 5.72 3.60 -6.36
N ALA A 85 5.63 2.27 -6.43
CA ALA A 85 4.43 1.58 -6.87
C ALA A 85 3.25 1.85 -5.92
N ALA A 86 3.48 1.87 -4.61
CA ALA A 86 2.45 2.21 -3.62
C ALA A 86 1.96 3.66 -3.76
N VAL A 87 2.87 4.61 -4.06
CA VAL A 87 2.49 6.00 -4.38
C VAL A 87 1.63 6.04 -5.64
N ALA A 88 2.06 5.39 -6.73
CA ALA A 88 1.31 5.35 -7.98
C ALA A 88 -0.09 4.74 -7.78
N ALA A 89 -0.20 3.64 -7.04
CA ALA A 89 -1.47 3.02 -6.69
C ALA A 89 -2.35 3.93 -5.81
N ALA A 90 -1.77 4.66 -4.85
CA ALA A 90 -2.50 5.64 -4.05
C ALA A 90 -3.02 6.81 -4.91
N VAL A 91 -2.25 7.27 -5.90
CA VAL A 91 -2.69 8.29 -6.87
C VAL A 91 -3.84 7.75 -7.72
N ALA A 92 -3.72 6.55 -8.28
CA ALA A 92 -4.76 5.93 -9.10
C ALA A 92 -6.05 5.69 -8.30
N ALA A 93 -5.93 5.21 -7.07
CA ALA A 93 -7.06 5.07 -6.16
C ALA A 93 -7.68 6.45 -5.85
N ALA A 94 -6.86 7.49 -5.67
CA ALA A 94 -7.36 8.84 -5.41
C ALA A 94 -8.11 9.42 -6.63
N THR A 95 -7.55 9.34 -7.83
CA THR A 95 -8.18 9.91 -9.04
C THR A 95 -9.54 9.28 -9.35
N VAL A 96 -9.70 7.96 -9.10
CA VAL A 96 -10.93 7.23 -9.40
C VAL A 96 -11.91 7.18 -8.21
N ARG A 97 -11.40 7.07 -6.97
CA ARG A 97 -12.22 6.75 -5.77
C ARG A 97 -12.51 7.93 -4.84
N LEU A 98 -11.93 9.11 -5.10
CA LEU A 98 -12.24 10.30 -4.27
C LEU A 98 -13.70 10.75 -4.41
N ALA A 99 -14.44 10.29 -5.44
CA ALA A 99 -15.89 10.43 -5.58
C ALA A 99 -16.69 9.61 -4.54
N ALA A 100 -16.12 8.52 -3.99
CA ALA A 100 -16.80 7.58 -3.09
C ALA A 100 -16.50 7.82 -1.58
N GLY A 101 -15.89 8.96 -1.22
CA GLY A 101 -15.62 9.35 0.17
C GLY A 101 -14.52 8.55 0.89
N THR A 102 -13.92 7.54 0.25
CA THR A 102 -12.80 6.78 0.82
C THR A 102 -11.48 7.47 0.55
N ARG A 103 -10.61 7.51 1.56
CA ARG A 103 -9.42 8.37 1.61
C ARG A 103 -8.23 7.61 2.20
N PRO A 104 -7.18 7.27 1.43
CA PRO A 104 -6.00 6.54 1.92
C PRO A 104 -5.05 7.41 2.78
N TYR A 105 -5.57 8.26 3.67
CA TYR A 105 -4.73 9.24 4.39
C TYR A 105 -3.66 8.58 5.24
N ALA A 106 -3.98 7.49 5.94
CA ALA A 106 -3.00 6.79 6.75
C ALA A 106 -1.83 6.26 5.90
N ALA A 107 -2.12 5.67 4.73
CA ALA A 107 -1.10 5.17 3.82
C ALA A 107 -0.28 6.32 3.24
N VAL A 108 -0.92 7.40 2.79
CA VAL A 108 -0.22 8.58 2.24
C VAL A 108 0.69 9.23 3.29
N LEU A 109 0.25 9.35 4.55
CA LEU A 109 1.08 9.89 5.61
C LEU A 109 2.24 8.95 5.98
N ALA A 110 2.03 7.64 5.96
CA ALA A 110 3.10 6.66 6.16
C ALA A 110 4.14 6.72 5.02
N LEU A 111 3.70 6.80 3.76
CA LEU A 111 4.58 7.06 2.61
C LEU A 111 5.32 8.38 2.78
N ALA A 112 4.63 9.41 3.28
CA ALA A 112 5.22 10.71 3.58
C ALA A 112 6.17 10.72 4.77
N ASP A 113 6.37 9.60 5.47
CA ASP A 113 7.41 9.41 6.48
C ASP A 113 8.62 8.61 5.96
N ARG A 114 8.48 7.93 4.81
CA ARG A 114 9.55 7.14 4.17
C ARG A 114 10.69 7.98 3.58
N PRO A 115 11.93 7.91 4.12
CA PRO A 115 13.06 8.70 3.63
C PRO A 115 13.48 8.34 2.20
N GLU A 116 13.14 7.14 1.73
CA GLU A 116 13.42 6.70 0.36
C GLU A 116 12.65 7.52 -0.67
N LEU A 117 11.52 8.11 -0.28
CA LEU A 117 10.66 8.88 -1.17
C LEU A 117 11.01 10.38 -1.15
N PRO A 118 11.19 11.01 -2.32
CA PRO A 118 11.50 12.42 -2.39
C PRO A 118 10.28 13.27 -1.94
N PRO A 119 10.49 14.29 -1.08
CA PRO A 119 9.40 15.15 -0.61
C PRO A 119 8.58 15.80 -1.73
N GLU A 120 9.22 16.15 -2.85
CA GLU A 120 8.58 16.73 -4.04
C GLU A 120 7.43 15.85 -4.58
N GLU A 121 7.67 14.54 -4.72
CA GLU A 121 6.70 13.56 -5.23
C GLU A 121 5.52 13.41 -4.27
N LEU A 122 5.79 13.44 -2.97
CA LEU A 122 4.78 13.33 -1.91
C LEU A 122 3.93 14.61 -1.79
N ARG A 123 4.49 15.80 -2.06
CA ARG A 123 3.72 17.06 -2.09
C ARG A 123 2.67 17.05 -3.20
N ALA A 124 2.93 16.38 -4.33
CA ALA A 124 1.97 16.27 -5.42
C ALA A 124 0.66 15.58 -4.98
N LEU A 125 0.73 14.62 -4.04
CA LEU A 125 -0.45 13.95 -3.48
C LEU A 125 -1.43 14.91 -2.80
N GLY A 126 -0.92 15.99 -2.18
CA GLY A 126 -1.75 17.02 -1.55
C GLY A 126 -2.48 17.93 -2.53
N ARG A 127 -2.08 17.91 -3.82
CA ARG A 127 -2.66 18.70 -4.92
C ARG A 127 -3.68 17.91 -5.74
N LEU A 128 -3.85 16.60 -5.48
CA LEU A 128 -4.81 15.78 -6.21
C LEU A 128 -6.24 16.30 -5.99
N PRO A 129 -7.11 16.28 -7.02
CA PRO A 129 -8.51 16.67 -6.90
C PRO A 129 -9.20 15.87 -5.79
N GLY A 130 -9.76 16.52 -4.78
CA GLY A 130 -10.41 15.85 -3.64
C GLY A 130 -9.50 15.57 -2.43
N ALA A 131 -8.22 15.96 -2.48
CA ALA A 131 -7.36 16.03 -1.30
C ALA A 131 -7.98 16.97 -0.25
N SER A 132 -8.10 16.52 1.00
CA SER A 132 -8.66 17.35 2.07
C SER A 132 -7.62 18.29 2.68
N ALA A 133 -8.10 19.32 3.38
CA ALA A 133 -7.25 20.17 4.22
C ALA A 133 -6.47 19.35 5.26
N ARG A 134 -7.07 18.28 5.81
CA ARG A 134 -6.40 17.37 6.76
C ARG A 134 -5.22 16.65 6.12
N LEU A 135 -5.40 16.12 4.91
CA LEU A 135 -4.31 15.48 4.17
C LEU A 135 -3.18 16.47 3.87
N ARG A 136 -3.52 17.65 3.34
CA ARG A 136 -2.53 18.70 3.04
C ARG A 136 -1.74 19.13 4.28
N GLY A 137 -2.43 19.40 5.38
CA GLY A 137 -1.80 19.79 6.65
C GLY A 137 -0.96 18.66 7.26
N GLY A 138 -1.41 17.41 7.15
CA GLY A 138 -0.66 16.23 7.58
C GLY A 138 0.62 16.04 6.76
N LEU A 139 0.52 16.07 5.44
CA LEU A 139 1.66 15.97 4.52
C LEU A 139 2.70 17.04 4.83
N ARG A 140 2.28 18.31 4.96
CA ARG A 140 3.18 19.40 5.31
C ARG A 140 3.92 19.12 6.62
N ARG A 141 3.20 18.74 7.68
CA ARG A 141 3.81 18.47 9.00
C ARG A 141 4.83 17.34 8.94
N VAL A 142 4.50 16.22 8.29
CA VAL A 142 5.42 15.07 8.23
C VAL A 142 6.65 15.43 7.41
N LEU A 143 6.47 16.08 6.25
CA LEU A 143 7.59 16.45 5.38
C LEU A 143 8.50 17.51 5.99
N ASP A 144 7.94 18.51 6.68
CA ASP A 144 8.72 19.54 7.39
C ASP A 144 9.54 18.94 8.55
N GLY A 145 9.05 17.86 9.17
CA GLY A 145 9.74 17.14 10.25
C GLY A 145 10.85 16.20 9.79
N ARG A 146 11.08 16.04 8.48
CA ARG A 146 12.21 15.27 7.93
C ARG A 146 13.51 16.09 7.80
N GLY A 147 13.43 17.41 8.02
CA GLY A 147 14.54 18.35 7.89
C GLY A 147 15.40 18.46 9.14
#